data_AF-A0A2S6NGD3-F1
#
_entry.id   AF-A0A2S6NGD3-F1
#
_cell.length_a   1.000
_cell.length_b   1.000
_cell.length_c   1.000
_cell.angle_alpha   90.00
_cell.angle_beta   90.00
_cell.angle_gamma   90.00
#
_symmetry.space_group_name_H-M   'P 1'
#
loop_
_entity.id
_entity.type
_entity.pdbx_description
1 polymer ?
#
loop_
_entity_poly.entity_id
_entity_poly.type
_entity_poly.pdbx_seq_one_letter_code
_entity_poly.pdbx_strand_id
1 'polypeptide(L)'
;MLASRQNAAMQAAVNRGRFELDCPTATGTVLSSSPLQSSPFSGYDQAAYSIGISGCGHRIVYVSVCQAGTGGCFAETADNPAVMPRAPGG
;
A
#
# COMPACT_ATOMS: atom_id res chain seq x y z
N MET A 1 1.01 -13.44 10.76
CA MET A 1 0.98 -12.01 11.16
C MET A 1 1.14 -11.03 9.99
N LEU A 2 1.93 -11.33 8.95
CA LEU A 2 1.99 -10.49 7.73
C LEU A 2 0.68 -10.50 6.91
N ALA A 3 0.07 -11.67 6.69
CA ALA A 3 -1.17 -11.80 5.91
C ALA A 3 -2.35 -11.00 6.50
N SER A 4 -2.42 -10.91 7.84
CA SER A 4 -3.44 -10.11 8.54
C SER A 4 -3.29 -8.61 8.26
N ARG A 5 -2.04 -8.13 8.21
CA ARG A 5 -1.69 -6.74 7.88
C ARG A 5 -1.96 -6.43 6.41
N GLN A 6 -1.61 -7.36 5.53
CA GLN A 6 -1.88 -7.28 4.10
C GLN A 6 -3.39 -7.17 3.81
N ASN A 7 -4.23 -7.93 4.50
CA ASN A 7 -5.68 -7.88 4.32
C ASN A 7 -6.26 -6.52 4.75
N ALA A 8 -5.83 -5.99 5.90
CA ALA A 8 -6.24 -4.65 6.36
C ALA A 8 -5.81 -3.55 5.38
N ALA A 9 -4.57 -3.62 4.90
CA ALA A 9 -4.04 -2.73 3.87
C ALA A 9 -4.83 -2.80 2.56
N MET A 10 -5.18 -4.01 2.10
CA MET A 10 -6.00 -4.21 0.91
C MET A 10 -7.40 -3.62 1.08
N GLN A 11 -8.06 -3.88 2.21
CA GLN A 11 -9.42 -3.37 2.45
C GLN A 11 -9.45 -1.83 2.49
N ALA A 12 -8.46 -1.19 3.12
CA ALA A 12 -8.34 0.26 3.15
C ALA A 12 -8.16 0.85 1.75
N ALA A 13 -7.25 0.27 0.97
CA ALA A 13 -7.03 0.67 -0.40
C ALA A 13 -8.32 0.48 -1.22
N VAL A 14 -8.94 -0.71 -1.19
CA VAL A 14 -10.15 -1.04 -1.97
C VAL A 14 -11.30 -0.10 -1.65
N ASN A 15 -11.58 0.15 -0.37
CA ASN A 15 -12.64 1.08 0.01
C ASN A 15 -12.39 2.49 -0.52
N ARG A 16 -11.14 2.96 -0.43
CA ARG A 16 -10.76 4.27 -0.95
C ARG A 16 -10.83 4.34 -2.47
N GLY A 17 -10.28 3.35 -3.16
CA GLY A 17 -10.30 3.29 -4.62
C GLY A 17 -11.70 3.15 -5.19
N ARG A 18 -12.61 2.41 -4.53
CA ARG A 18 -14.02 2.36 -4.92
C ARG A 18 -14.71 3.72 -4.82
N PHE A 19 -14.39 4.49 -3.79
CA PHE A 19 -14.92 5.83 -3.59
C PHE A 19 -14.31 6.85 -4.57
N GLU A 20 -12.99 6.88 -4.71
CA GLU A 20 -12.31 7.85 -5.58
C GLU A 20 -12.51 7.58 -7.08
N LEU A 21 -12.65 6.31 -7.48
CA LEU A 21 -12.95 5.94 -8.86
C LEU A 21 -14.46 5.97 -9.18
N ASP A 22 -15.31 6.34 -8.20
CA ASP A 22 -16.77 6.23 -8.27
C ASP A 22 -17.23 4.84 -8.79
N CYS A 23 -16.49 3.80 -8.41
CA CYS A 23 -16.60 2.48 -9.01
C CYS A 23 -16.77 1.41 -7.92
N PRO A 24 -18.01 1.00 -7.60
CA PRO A 24 -18.25 -0.03 -6.58
C PRO A 24 -17.75 -1.42 -7.01
N THR A 25 -17.51 -1.63 -8.31
CA THR A 25 -16.93 -2.89 -8.81
C THR A 25 -15.41 -2.87 -8.81
N ALA A 26 -14.76 -1.79 -8.36
CA ALA A 26 -13.31 -1.73 -8.29
C ALA A 26 -12.78 -2.76 -7.30
N THR A 27 -11.81 -3.55 -7.76
CA THR A 27 -11.16 -4.59 -6.98
C THR A 27 -9.70 -4.24 -6.74
N GLY A 28 -9.18 -4.67 -5.60
CA GLY A 28 -7.79 -4.48 -5.22
C GLY A 28 -7.04 -5.80 -5.25
N THR A 29 -5.81 -5.76 -5.74
CA THR A 29 -4.91 -6.90 -5.77
C THR A 29 -3.54 -6.48 -5.27
N VAL A 30 -2.92 -7.31 -4.42
CA VAL A 30 -1.52 -7.06 -4.06
C VAL A 30 -0.65 -7.39 -5.25
N LEU A 31 0.03 -6.36 -5.75
CA LEU A 31 1.02 -6.46 -6.80
C LEU A 31 2.33 -6.99 -6.24
N SER A 32 2.75 -6.50 -5.07
CA SER A 32 4.00 -6.90 -4.43
C SER A 32 3.98 -6.60 -2.94
N SER A 33 4.68 -7.42 -2.17
CA SER A 33 4.95 -7.21 -0.76
C SER A 33 6.46 -7.16 -0.56
N SER A 34 6.98 -6.01 -0.17
CA SER A 34 8.40 -5.83 0.11
C SER A 34 8.60 -5.65 1.61
N PRO A 35 9.33 -6.54 2.30
CA PRO A 35 9.74 -6.29 3.67
C PRO A 35 10.70 -5.10 3.66
N LEU A 36 10.31 -4.03 4.35
CA LEU A 36 11.18 -2.90 4.62
C LEU A 36 12.09 -3.31 5.78
N GLN A 37 13.33 -3.63 5.40
CA GLN A 37 14.39 -3.94 6.35
C GLN A 37 14.68 -2.65 7.13
N SER A 38 14.12 -2.52 8.32
CA SER A 38 14.64 -1.53 9.26
C SER A 38 16.05 -1.98 9.63
N SER A 39 16.97 -1.01 9.72
CA SER A 39 18.39 -1.20 10.06
C SER A 39 18.65 -2.42 10.96
N PRO A 40 19.75 -3.19 10.78
CA PRO A 40 20.04 -4.38 11.60
C PRO A 40 20.07 -4.13 13.12
N PHE A 41 20.14 -2.86 13.55
CA PHE A 41 20.08 -2.42 14.95
C PHE A 41 18.68 -2.02 15.44
N SER A 42 17.73 -1.82 14.53
CA SER A 42 16.37 -1.40 14.80
C SER A 42 15.44 -2.56 14.44
N GLY A 43 15.05 -3.36 15.43
CA GLY A 43 14.22 -4.56 15.28
C GLY A 43 12.78 -4.32 14.81
N TYR A 44 12.56 -3.35 13.92
CA TYR A 44 11.27 -3.02 13.36
C TYR A 44 11.09 -3.74 12.00
N ASP A 45 10.37 -4.85 12.02
CA ASP A 45 9.93 -5.56 10.82
C ASP A 45 8.82 -4.77 10.09
N GLN A 46 9.20 -3.80 9.25
CA GLN A 46 8.25 -3.07 8.41
C GLN A 46 7.99 -3.85 7.13
N ALA A 47 6.79 -3.71 6.57
CA ALA A 47 6.47 -4.28 5.27
C ALA A 47 5.62 -3.30 4.46
N ALA A 48 6.04 -3.05 3.22
CA ALA A 48 5.31 -2.28 2.23
C ALA A 48 4.53 -3.22 1.30
N TYR A 49 3.25 -2.95 1.11
CA TYR A 49 2.36 -3.69 0.23
C TYR A 49 1.89 -2.78 -0.89
N SER A 50 2.30 -3.07 -2.12
CA SER A 50 1.78 -2.42 -3.31
C SER A 50 0.47 -3.08 -3.72
N ILE A 51 -0.62 -2.32 -3.71
CA ILE A 51 -1.98 -2.77 -3.99
C ILE A 51 -2.48 -2.00 -5.21
N GLY A 52 -2.65 -2.71 -6.31
CA GLY A 52 -3.26 -2.18 -7.51
C GLY A 52 -4.77 -2.29 -7.42
N ILE A 53 -5.47 -1.17 -7.64
CA ILE A 53 -6.92 -1.11 -7.74
C ILE A 53 -7.29 -0.85 -9.18
N SER A 54 -8.23 -1.64 -9.67
CA SER A 54 -8.72 -1.54 -11.03
C SER A 54 -10.22 -1.73 -11.06
N GLY A 55 -10.91 -0.85 -11.79
CA GLY A 55 -12.36 -0.91 -11.95
C GLY A 55 -12.86 0.18 -12.89
N CYS A 56 -13.95 -0.09 -13.61
CA CYS A 56 -14.64 0.89 -14.45
C CYS A 56 -13.74 1.60 -15.50
N GLY A 57 -12.67 0.94 -15.96
CA GLY A 57 -11.70 1.52 -16.90
C GLY A 57 -10.58 2.35 -16.27
N HIS A 58 -10.56 2.47 -14.94
CA HIS A 58 -9.54 3.20 -14.20
C HIS A 58 -8.64 2.25 -13.42
N ARG A 59 -7.39 2.67 -13.22
CA ARG A 59 -6.42 1.97 -12.40
C ARG A 59 -5.65 2.95 -11.53
N ILE A 60 -5.53 2.63 -10.24
CA ILE A 60 -4.73 3.38 -9.27
C ILE A 60 -3.92 2.40 -8.44
N VAL A 61 -2.74 2.79 -7.98
CA VAL A 61 -1.90 1.96 -7.12
C VAL A 61 -1.77 2.64 -5.77
N TYR A 62 -1.97 1.87 -4.71
CA TYR A 62 -1.75 2.27 -3.32
C TYR A 62 -0.57 1.49 -2.76
N VAL A 63 0.22 2.12 -1.90
CA VAL A 63 1.29 1.48 -1.15
C VAL A 63 0.92 1.58 0.33
N SER A 64 0.77 0.43 0.97
CA SER A 64 0.46 0.35 2.39
C SER A 64 1.68 -0.11 3.17
N VAL A 65 2.15 0.73 4.10
CA VAL A 65 3.30 0.46 4.96
C VAL A 65 2.80 0.12 6.37
N CYS A 66 3.15 -1.06 6.86
CA CYS A 66 2.81 -1.50 8.21
C CYS A 66 4.04 -1.44 9.11
N GLN A 67 3.94 -0.68 10.21
CA GLN A 67 4.99 -0.59 11.23
C GLN A 67 4.97 -1.77 12.19
N ALA A 68 6.10 -2.48 12.33
CA ALA A 68 6.32 -3.31 13.51
C ALA A 68 6.60 -2.41 14.70
N GLY A 69 5.92 -2.64 15.82
CA GLY A 69 6.11 -1.90 17.07
C GLY A 69 4.88 -1.10 17.50
N THR A 70 4.27 -0.33 16.59
CA THR A 70 3.10 0.53 16.88
C THR A 70 1.77 -0.03 16.38
N GLY A 71 1.78 -1.12 15.61
CA GLY A 71 0.57 -1.80 15.14
C GLY A 71 -0.25 -1.06 14.07
N GLY A 72 0.17 0.16 13.68
CA GLY A 72 -0.46 0.95 12.63
C GLY A 72 -0.02 0.52 11.24
N CYS A 73 -0.98 0.26 10.36
CA CYS A 73 -0.77 0.19 8.91
C CYS A 73 -1.25 1.49 8.28
N PHE A 74 -0.37 2.17 7.56
CA PHE A 74 -0.69 3.37 6.81
C PHE A 74 -0.81 3.02 5.34
N ALA A 75 -1.91 3.42 4.70
CA ALA A 75 -2.13 3.21 3.27
C ALA A 75 -2.03 4.57 2.56
N GLU A 76 -1.10 4.69 1.63
CA GLU A 76 -0.85 5.91 0.87
C GLU A 76 -1.02 5.64 -0.63
N THR A 77 -1.42 6.64 -1.42
CA THR A 77 -1.42 6.53 -2.88
C THR A 77 0.03 6.44 -3.38
N ALA A 78 0.30 5.57 -4.36
CA ALA A 78 1.62 5.50 -4.99
C ALA A 78 2.00 6.77 -5.76
N ASP A 79 1.00 7.62 -6.06
CA ASP A 79 1.19 8.97 -6.60
C ASP A 79 1.77 9.96 -5.56
N ASN A 80 1.81 9.58 -4.27
CA ASN A 80 2.40 10.41 -3.22
C ASN A 80 3.93 10.50 -3.39
N PRO A 81 4.51 11.69 -3.64
CA PRO A 81 5.96 11.89 -3.76
C PRO A 81 6.76 11.53 -2.50
N ALA A 82 6.09 11.33 -1.36
CA ALA A 82 6.74 10.88 -0.13
C ALA A 82 7.02 9.36 -0.09
N VAL A 83 6.33 8.56 -0.92
CA VAL A 83 6.45 7.09 -0.93
C VAL A 83 7.30 6.57 -2.09
N MET A 84 7.42 7.35 -3.18
CA MET A 84 8.39 7.07 -4.23
C MET A 84 9.77 7.62 -3.85
N PRO A 85 10.83 6.78 -3.74
CA PRO A 85 12.17 7.31 -3.86
C PRO A 85 12.35 7.77 -5.31
N ARG A 86 12.14 9.07 -5.54
CA ARG A 86 12.71 9.89 -6.62
C ARG A 86 13.02 9.10 -7.91
N ALA A 87 12.11 9.12 -8.88
CA ALA A 87 12.54 8.97 -10.27
C ALA A 87 13.40 10.22 -10.60
N PRO A 88 14.64 10.08 -11.12
CA PRO A 88 15.40 11.22 -11.60
C PRO A 88 14.77 11.68 -12.90
N GLY A 89 14.16 12.87 -12.89
CA GLY A 89 13.75 13.59 -14.10
C GLY A 89 14.70 14.75 -14.32
N GLY A 90 15.51 14.67 -15.39
CA GLY A 90 16.39 15.73 -15.87
C GLY A 90 17.75 15.22 -16.30
#